data_AF-A0A3M2XPS8-F1
#
_entry.id   AF-A0A3M2XPS8-F1
#
_cell.length_a   1.000
_cell.length_b   1.000
_cell.length_c   1.000
_cell.angle_alpha   90.00
_cell.angle_beta   90.00
_cell.angle_gamma   90.00
#
_symmetry.space_group_name_H-M   'P 1'
#
loop_
_entity.id
_entity.type
_entity.pdbx_description
1 polymer ?
#
loop_
_entity_poly.entity_id
_entity_poly.type
_entity_poly.pdbx_seq_one_letter_code
_entity_poly.pdbx_strand_id
1 'polypeptide(L)'
;MPVINENDTVVTDEIRFGDNDTLAALVANLVEADLLVILTDRDGMFDADPRNNPDAQLIYEARADDPALDAVAGGTGGALGRGG
;
A
#
# COMPACT_ATOMS: atom_id res chain seq x y z
N MET A 1 -22.93 0.12 7.61
CA MET A 1 -21.63 -0.05 6.94
C MET A 1 -21.20 1.31 6.41
N PRO A 2 -20.22 1.97 7.02
CA PRO A 2 -19.65 3.19 6.46
C PRO A 2 -18.94 2.87 5.14
N VAL A 3 -19.10 3.74 4.14
CA VAL A 3 -18.38 3.68 2.87
C VAL A 3 -17.60 4.98 2.78
N ILE A 4 -16.27 4.87 2.72
CA ILE A 4 -15.35 6.01 2.73
C ILE A 4 -14.57 5.98 1.42
N ASN A 5 -14.41 7.15 0.82
CA ASN A 5 -13.63 7.35 -0.41
C ASN A 5 -12.99 8.75 -0.35
N GLU A 6 -11.97 8.97 -1.17
CA GLU A 6 -11.46 10.31 -1.42
C GLU A 6 -12.57 11.22 -2.03
N ASN A 7 -12.51 12.51 -1.70
CA ASN A 7 -13.43 13.51 -2.23
C ASN A 7 -12.81 14.19 -3.46
N ASP A 8 -12.89 13.52 -4.60
CA ASP A 8 -12.31 13.96 -5.89
C ASP A 8 -12.84 15.32 -6.38
N THR A 9 -13.93 15.84 -5.79
CA THR A 9 -14.55 17.11 -6.22
C THR A 9 -13.88 18.34 -5.60
N VAL A 10 -13.20 18.19 -4.46
CA VAL A 10 -12.65 19.32 -3.67
C VAL A 10 -11.14 19.22 -3.46
N VAL A 11 -10.55 18.05 -3.74
CA VAL A 11 -9.12 17.82 -3.57
C VAL A 11 -8.31 18.57 -4.62
N THR A 12 -7.38 19.42 -4.17
CA THR A 12 -6.32 19.99 -4.99
C THR A 12 -5.07 19.13 -4.87
N ASP A 13 -4.15 19.18 -5.85
CA ASP A 13 -2.93 18.35 -5.86
C ASP A 13 -2.03 18.56 -4.62
N GLU A 14 -2.25 19.64 -3.85
CA GLU A 14 -1.53 19.98 -2.62
C GLU A 14 -2.11 19.28 -1.37
N ILE A 15 -3.35 18.79 -1.43
CA ILE A 15 -4.08 18.15 -0.31
C ILE A 15 -4.55 16.74 -0.71
N ARG A 16 -4.02 16.17 -1.80
CA ARG A 16 -4.18 14.73 -2.05
C ARG A 16 -3.58 14.01 -0.85
N PHE A 17 -4.44 13.35 -0.09
CA PHE A 17 -3.99 12.17 0.63
C PHE A 17 -3.53 11.21 -0.47
N GLY A 18 -2.56 10.35 -0.22
CA GLY A 18 -2.13 9.40 -1.25
C GLY A 18 -3.31 8.59 -1.81
N ASP A 19 -3.04 7.68 -2.74
CA ASP A 19 -4.05 6.70 -3.16
C ASP A 19 -4.77 6.06 -1.94
N ASN A 20 -5.96 5.51 -2.15
CA ASN A 20 -6.89 5.06 -1.11
C ASN A 20 -6.27 4.14 -0.03
N ASP A 21 -5.10 3.54 -0.27
CA ASP A 21 -4.27 2.86 0.74
C ASP A 21 -3.90 3.76 1.93
N THR A 22 -3.46 5.00 1.66
CA THR A 22 -3.11 5.97 2.72
C THR A 22 -4.35 6.42 3.47
N LEU A 23 -5.44 6.67 2.74
CA LEU A 23 -6.73 7.02 3.34
C LEU A 23 -7.23 5.88 4.24
N ALA A 24 -7.12 4.63 3.79
CA ALA A 24 -7.53 3.46 4.56
C ALA A 24 -6.70 3.29 5.83
N ALA A 25 -5.38 3.53 5.78
CA ALA A 25 -4.52 3.53 6.96
C ALA A 25 -4.90 4.63 7.98
N LEU A 26 -5.23 5.83 7.51
CA LEU A 26 -5.70 6.92 8.38
C LEU A 26 -7.05 6.60 9.02
N VAL A 27 -7.98 6.05 8.24
CA VAL A 27 -9.30 5.61 8.74
C VAL A 27 -9.14 4.50 9.77
N ALA A 28 -8.30 3.50 9.50
CA ALA A 28 -8.03 2.41 10.43
C ALA A 28 -7.49 2.92 11.78
N ASN A 29 -6.56 3.87 11.75
CA ASN A 29 -6.08 4.54 12.96
C ASN A 29 -7.18 5.35 13.65
N LEU A 30 -8.01 6.09 12.90
CA LEU A 30 -9.07 6.94 13.45
C LEU A 30 -10.14 6.14 14.20
N VAL A 31 -10.47 4.94 13.72
CA VAL A 31 -11.49 4.07 14.33
C VAL A 31 -10.89 2.98 15.23
N GLU A 32 -9.57 3.01 15.46
CA GLU A 32 -8.82 2.00 16.22
C GLU A 32 -9.12 0.57 15.73
N ALA A 33 -9.06 0.37 14.41
CA ALA A 33 -9.35 -0.93 13.81
C ALA A 33 -8.31 -1.99 14.21
N ASP A 34 -8.78 -3.21 14.55
CA ASP A 34 -7.90 -4.35 14.81
C ASP A 34 -7.18 -4.86 13.55
N LEU A 35 -7.77 -4.64 12.37
CA LEU A 35 -7.28 -5.14 11.09
C LEU A 35 -7.65 -4.20 9.94
N LEU A 36 -6.67 -3.91 9.09
CA LEU A 36 -6.86 -3.29 7.77
C LEU A 36 -6.60 -4.35 6.69
N VAL A 37 -7.56 -4.57 5.80
CA VAL A 37 -7.42 -5.47 4.65
C VAL A 37 -7.44 -4.65 3.37
N ILE A 38 -6.32 -4.66 2.64
CA ILE A 38 -6.20 -4.06 1.30
C ILE A 38 -6.36 -5.18 0.28
N LEU A 39 -7.34 -5.05 -0.63
CA LEU A 39 -7.56 -6.00 -1.71
C LEU A 39 -6.87 -5.48 -2.98
N THR A 40 -5.94 -6.25 -3.52
CA THR A 40 -5.18 -5.93 -4.73
C THR A 40 -5.38 -7.02 -5.79
N ASP A 41 -5.12 -6.68 -7.05
CA ASP A 41 -5.10 -7.63 -8.18
C ASP A 41 -3.75 -8.33 -8.35
N ARG A 42 -2.75 -7.98 -7.53
CA ARG A 42 -1.47 -8.68 -7.42
C ARG A 42 -1.55 -9.81 -6.41
N ASP A 43 -0.75 -10.86 -6.64
CA ASP A 43 -0.67 -12.00 -5.73
C ASP A 43 -0.13 -11.62 -4.33
N GLY A 44 0.56 -10.47 -4.22
CA GLY A 44 1.03 -9.87 -2.98
C GLY A 44 2.41 -9.25 -3.14
N MET A 45 3.07 -9.02 -2.00
CA MET A 45 4.44 -8.49 -1.95
C MET A 45 5.45 -9.64 -2.04
N PHE A 46 6.48 -9.47 -2.87
CA PHE A 46 7.60 -10.42 -2.99
C PHE A 46 8.81 -9.89 -2.24
N ASP A 47 9.75 -10.77 -1.88
CA ASP A 47 11.04 -10.42 -1.26
C ASP A 47 12.07 -9.81 -2.23
N ALA A 48 11.82 -9.93 -3.53
CA ALA A 48 12.56 -9.32 -4.63
C ALA A 48 11.63 -9.09 -5.83
N ASP A 49 12.04 -8.26 -6.80
CA ASP A 49 11.26 -8.07 -8.03
C ASP A 49 11.25 -9.36 -8.88
N PRO A 50 10.11 -10.05 -9.03
CA PRO A 50 10.03 -11.33 -9.75
C PRO A 50 10.34 -11.18 -11.25
N ARG A 51 10.33 -9.96 -11.79
CA ARG A 51 10.74 -9.68 -13.18
C ARG A 51 12.25 -9.81 -13.38
N ASN A 52 13.02 -9.60 -12.32
CA ASN A 52 14.48 -9.60 -12.34
C ASN A 52 15.11 -10.77 -11.58
N ASN A 53 14.36 -11.36 -10.64
CA ASN A 53 14.79 -12.50 -9.85
C ASN A 53 13.76 -13.66 -9.95
N PRO A 54 14.07 -14.75 -10.67
CA PRO A 54 13.17 -15.90 -10.78
C PRO A 54 12.99 -16.66 -9.46
N ASP A 55 13.89 -16.48 -8.49
CA ASP A 55 13.82 -17.09 -7.17
C ASP A 55 13.05 -16.22 -6.15
N ALA A 56 12.44 -15.11 -6.59
CA ALA A 56 11.65 -14.23 -5.72
C ALA A 56 10.47 -14.99 -5.09
N GLN A 57 10.29 -14.83 -3.79
CA GLN A 57 9.27 -15.52 -3.01
C GLN A 57 8.21 -14.55 -2.49
N LEU A 58 6.97 -15.04 -2.44
CA LEU A 58 5.85 -14.29 -1.87
C LEU A 58 6.02 -14.18 -0.35
N ILE A 59 5.88 -12.97 0.17
CA ILE A 59 5.89 -12.68 1.60
C ILE A 59 4.48 -12.97 2.15
N TYR A 60 4.32 -14.10 2.84
CA TYR A 60 3.03 -14.47 3.45
C TYR A 60 2.76 -13.74 4.77
N GLU A 61 3.81 -13.47 5.53
CA GLU A 61 3.73 -12.78 6.82
C GLU A 61 5.03 -12.01 7.05
N ALA A 62 4.90 -10.76 7.46
CA ALA A 62 6.01 -9.91 7.88
C ALA A 62 5.51 -8.93 8.93
N ARG A 63 6.44 -8.40 9.73
CA ARG A 63 6.10 -7.31 10.63
C ARG A 63 6.09 -6.00 9.84
N ALA A 64 5.08 -5.16 10.08
CA ALA A 64 4.95 -3.88 9.39
C ALA A 64 6.13 -2.92 9.65
N ASP A 65 6.89 -3.11 10.73
CA ASP A 65 8.08 -2.32 11.09
C ASP A 65 9.40 -2.92 10.58
N ASP A 66 9.37 -3.98 9.77
CA ASP A 66 10.58 -4.63 9.24
C ASP A 66 11.24 -3.77 8.15
N PRO A 67 12.48 -3.27 8.35
CA PRO A 67 13.18 -2.46 7.35
C PRO A 67 13.45 -3.17 6.02
N ALA A 68 13.40 -4.51 6.00
CA ALA A 68 13.55 -5.27 4.76
C ALA A 68 12.39 -4.97 3.79
N LEU A 69 11.19 -4.65 4.30
CA LEU A 69 10.04 -4.30 3.47
C LEU A 69 10.26 -2.98 2.73
N ASP A 70 10.89 -1.99 3.37
CA ASP A 70 11.22 -0.71 2.75
C ASP A 70 12.19 -0.87 1.57
N ALA A 71 13.15 -1.79 1.69
CA ALA A 71 14.12 -2.05 0.63
C ALA A 71 13.46 -2.64 -0.63
N VAL A 72 12.42 -3.47 -0.45
CA VAL A 72 11.70 -4.08 -1.57
C VAL A 72 10.62 -3.17 -2.13
N ALA A 73 9.90 -2.43 -1.27
CA ALA A 73 8.95 -1.41 -1.67
C ALA A 73 9.61 -0.21 -2.36
N GLY A 74 10.85 0.13 -1.98
CA GLY A 74 11.64 1.21 -2.57
C GLY A 74 12.23 0.89 -3.95
N GLY A 75 12.35 -0.40 -4.30
CA GLY A 75 12.86 -0.85 -5.60
C GLY A 75 11.90 -0.62 -6.77
N THR A 76 10.62 -0.41 -6.51
CA THR A 76 9.58 -0.10 -7.51
C THR A 76 9.52 1.40 -7.80
N GLY A 77 10.62 1.96 -8.31
CA GLY A 77 10.68 3.34 -8.76
C GLY A 77 9.89 3.57 -10.04
N GLY A 78 8.64 4.02 -9.89
CA GLY A 78 8.03 5.01 -10.77
C GLY A 78 7.73 6.25 -9.92
N ALA A 79 8.14 7.45 -10.37
CA ALA A 79 7.90 8.74 -9.68
C ALA A 79 6.40 9.11 -9.50
N LEU A 80 5.52 8.22 -9.93
CA LEU A 80 4.12 8.15 -9.60
C LEU A 80 3.95 6.73 -9.05
N GLY A 81 3.77 6.61 -7.73
CA GLY A 81 3.22 5.40 -7.16
C GLY A 81 1.98 5.06 -7.97
N ARG A 82 2.05 3.99 -8.76
CA ARG A 82 0.84 3.44 -9.34
C ARG A 82 0.17 2.79 -8.16
N GLY A 83 -0.83 3.49 -7.62
CA GLY A 83 -1.73 2.94 -6.64
C GLY A 83 -2.07 1.48 -6.92
N GLY A 84 -1.90 0.61 -5.92
CA GLY A 84 -2.10 -0.84 -6.04
C GLY A 84 -0.94 -1.66 -6.64
#